data_AF-A0A4S7L352-F1
#
_entry.id   AF-A0A4S7L352-F1
#
_cell.length_a   1.000
_cell.length_b   1.000
_cell.length_c   1.000
_cell.angle_alpha   90.00
_cell.angle_beta   90.00
_cell.angle_gamma   90.00
#
_symmetry.space_group_name_H-M   'P 1'
#
loop_
_entity.id
_entity.type
_entity.pdbx_description
1 polymer ?
#
loop_
_entity_poly.entity_id
_entity_poly.type
_entity_poly.pdbx_seq_one_letter_code
_entity_poly.pdbx_strand_id
1 'polypeptide(L)' 'MKITVEQPSARELVDRSRVLVHVMLEHPDDIGPNYALLLILADQLQLLRDAFEEDEIRRLRDEKLPQ' A
#
# COMPACT_ATOMS: atom_id res chain seq x y z
N MET A 1 29.23 8.92 -10.35
CA MET A 1 28.11 7.96 -10.42
C MET A 1 26.82 8.75 -10.50
N LYS A 2 26.07 8.69 -11.61
CA LYS A 2 24.71 9.24 -11.65
C LYS A 2 23.83 8.23 -10.92
N ILE A 3 23.35 8.59 -9.74
CA ILE A 3 22.33 7.80 -9.04
C ILE A 3 21.02 8.09 -9.79
N THR A 4 20.61 7.19 -10.67
CA THR A 4 19.24 7.18 -11.18
C THR A 4 18.36 6.74 -10.02
N VAL A 5 17.59 7.67 -9.45
CA VAL A 5 16.56 7.32 -8.48
C VAL A 5 15.43 6.71 -9.30
N GLU A 6 15.33 5.37 -9.29
CA GLU A 6 14.16 4.70 -9.85
C GLU A 6 12.93 5.14 -9.06
N GLN A 7 11.89 5.59 -9.77
CA GLN A 7 10.65 5.94 -9.13
C GLN A 7 9.98 4.66 -8.62
N PRO A 8 9.49 4.65 -7.36
CA PRO A 8 8.78 3.50 -6.83
C PRO A 8 7.51 3.23 -7.64
N SER A 9 7.19 1.96 -7.79
CA SER A 9 5.91 1.52 -8.33
C SER A 9 4.74 1.98 -7.45
N ALA A 10 3.54 2.00 -8.02
CA ALA A 10 2.33 2.31 -7.28
C ALA A 10 2.13 1.38 -6.07
N ARG A 11 2.48 0.09 -6.20
CA ARG A 11 2.42 -0.88 -5.11
C ARG A 11 3.38 -0.53 -3.98
N GLU A 12 4.64 -0.22 -4.30
CA GLU A 12 5.63 0.20 -3.30
C GLU A 12 5.21 1.48 -2.58
N LEU A 13 4.58 2.42 -3.30
CA LEU A 13 4.01 3.62 -2.68
C LEU A 13 2.89 3.27 -1.70
N VAL A 14 1.95 2.38 -2.08
CA VAL A 14 0.89 1.91 -1.18
C VAL A 14 1.46 1.21 0.05
N ASP A 15 2.43 0.30 -0.12
CA ASP A 15 3.05 -0.41 0.99
C ASP A 15 3.78 0.53 1.96
N ARG A 16 4.53 1.51 1.43
CA ARG A 16 5.17 2.55 2.25
C ARG A 16 4.14 3.40 2.99
N SER A 17 3.06 3.82 2.32
CA SER A 17 1.97 4.57 2.95
C SER A 17 1.28 3.77 4.05
N ARG A 18 1.08 2.45 3.87
CA ARG A 18 0.49 1.58 4.90
C ARG A 18 1.35 1.56 6.17
N VAL A 19 2.67 1.41 6.02
CA VAL A 19 3.61 1.42 7.15
C VAL A 19 3.54 2.75 7.89
N LEU A 20 3.60 3.87 7.16
CA LEU A 20 3.55 5.21 7.77
C LEU A 20 2.24 5.43 8.55
N VAL A 21 1.10 5.08 7.96
CA VAL A 21 -0.20 5.24 8.61
C VAL A 21 -0.33 4.35 9.85
N HIS A 22 0.17 3.12 9.82
CA HIS A 22 0.17 2.25 10.99
C HIS A 22 1.04 2.82 12.13
N VAL A 23 2.24 3.31 11.82
CA VAL A 23 3.11 3.97 12.83
C VAL A 23 2.42 5.18 13.46
N MET A 24 1.69 5.98 12.66
CA MET A 24 0.92 7.10 13.19
C MET A 24 -0.22 6.63 14.11
N LEU A 25 -0.92 5.55 13.73
CA LEU A 25 -2.01 4.97 14.53
C LEU A 25 -1.54 4.32 15.85
N GLU A 26 -0.29 3.86 15.92
CA GLU A 26 0.33 3.37 17.15
C GLU A 26 0.55 4.49 18.20
N HIS A 27 0.49 5.76 17.79
CA HIS A 27 0.69 6.94 18.63
C HIS A 27 -0.55 7.85 18.61
N PRO A 28 -1.72 7.39 19.11
CA PRO A 28 -2.99 8.10 18.98
C PRO A 28 -3.00 9.49 19.63
N ASP A 29 -2.22 9.68 20.70
CA ASP A 29 -2.10 10.95 21.41
C ASP A 29 -1.45 12.06 20.55
N ASP A 30 -0.56 11.68 19.61
CA ASP A 30 0.16 12.63 18.75
C ASP A 30 -0.67 13.09 17.54
N ILE A 31 -1.64 12.26 17.12
CA ILE A 31 -2.44 12.49 15.91
C ILE A 31 -3.79 13.15 16.22
N GLY A 32 -4.25 13.08 17.48
CA GLY A 32 -5.42 13.80 17.99
C GLY A 32 -6.66 13.67 17.09
N PRO A 33 -7.20 14.78 16.55
CA PRO A 33 -8.42 14.76 15.75
C PRO A 33 -8.29 13.99 14.42
N ASN A 34 -7.06 13.71 13.97
CA ASN A 34 -6.81 12.97 12.74
C ASN A 34 -6.95 11.45 12.92
N TYR A 35 -7.16 10.96 14.15
CA TYR A 35 -7.26 9.52 14.42
C TYR A 35 -8.31 8.81 13.56
N ALA A 36 -9.54 9.35 13.49
CA ALA A 36 -10.59 8.77 12.68
C ALA A 36 -10.26 8.80 11.17
N LEU A 37 -9.60 9.86 10.70
CA LEU A 37 -9.18 9.98 9.30
C LEU A 37 -8.08 8.96 8.95
N LEU A 38 -7.15 8.72 9.87
CA LEU A 38 -6.07 7.75 9.69
C LEU A 38 -6.60 6.32 9.71
N LEU A 39 -7.63 6.00 10.49
CA LEU A 39 -8.31 4.70 10.43
C LEU A 39 -8.95 4.46 9.07
N ILE A 40 -9.65 5.46 8.52
CA ILE A 40 -10.25 5.37 7.18
C ILE A 40 -9.17 5.20 6.12
N LEU A 41 -8.09 5.96 6.20
CA LEU A 41 -6.98 5.84 5.26
C LEU A 41 -6.29 4.48 5.35
N ALA A 42 -6.12 3.93 6.56
CA ALA A 42 -5.55 2.60 6.75
C ALA A 42 -6.39 1.52 6.05
N ASP A 43 -7.72 1.59 6.21
CA ASP A 43 -8.67 0.69 5.55
C ASP A 43 -8.59 0.81 4.01
N GLN A 44 -8.61 2.02 3.48
CA GLN A 44 -8.50 2.26 2.04
C GLN A 44 -7.17 1.75 1.46
N LEU A 45 -6.06 1.95 2.16
CA LEU A 45 -4.75 1.46 1.74
C LEU A 45 -4.67 -0.07 1.80
N GLN A 46 -5.35 -0.70 2.76
CA GLN A 46 -5.46 -2.15 2.83
C GLN A 46 -6.23 -2.71 1.62
N LEU A 47 -7.39 -2.14 1.31
CA LEU A 47 -8.17 -2.51 0.12
C LEU A 47 -7.38 -2.33 -1.18
N LEU A 48 -6.60 -1.24 -1.30
CA LEU A 48 -5.74 -1.03 -2.47
C LEU A 48 -4.63 -2.07 -2.58
N ARG A 49 -4.01 -2.45 -1.46
CA ARG A 49 -3.00 -3.52 -1.46
C ARG A 49 -3.61 -4.84 -1.91
N ASP A 50 -4.78 -5.19 -1.38
CA ASP A 50 -5.45 -6.45 -1.70
C ASP A 50 -5.82 -6.49 -3.19
N ALA A 51 -6.27 -5.38 -3.78
CA ALA A 51 -6.50 -5.27 -5.22
C ALA A 51 -5.21 -5.48 -6.06
N PHE A 52 -4.07 -4.94 -5.63
CA PHE A 52 -2.79 -5.21 -6.30
C PHE A 52 -2.37 -6.68 -6.22
N GLU A 53 -2.61 -7.34 -5.08
CA GLU A 53 -2.30 -8.76 -4.86
C GLU A 53 -3.22 -9.66 -5.71
N GLU A 54 -4.51 -9.35 -5.78
CA GLU A 54 -5.46 -10.05 -6.64
C GLU A 54 -5.10 -9.93 -8.13
N ASP A 55 -4.72 -8.73 -8.59
CA ASP A 55 -4.30 -8.50 -9.97
C ASP A 55 -3.01 -9.28 -10.32
N GLU A 56 -2.06 -9.35 -9.38
CA GLU A 56 -0.85 -10.17 -9.55
C GLU A 56 -1.19 -11.65 -9.66
N ILE A 57 -2.04 -12.17 -8.77
CA ILE A 57 -2.50 -13.56 -8.80
C ILE A 57 -3.23 -13.86 -10.11
N ARG A 58 -4.09 -12.96 -10.60
CA ARG A 58 -4.78 -13.11 -11.87
C ARG A 58 -3.80 -13.22 -13.04
N ARG A 59 -2.82 -12.32 -13.11
CA ARG A 59 -1.79 -12.36 -14.17
C ARG A 59 -1.00 -13.67 -14.15
N LEU A 60 -0.55 -14.10 -12.97
CA LEU A 60 0.17 -15.36 -12.80
C LEU A 60 -0.66 -16.59 -13.18
N ARG A 61 -1.99 -16.54 -13.02
CA ARG A 61 -2.90 -17.59 -13.46
C ARG A 61 -3.07 -17.60 -14.98
N ASP A 62 -3.22 -16.43 -15.58
CA ASP A 62 -3.39 -16.27 -17.03
C ASP A 62 -2.11 -16.69 -17.78
N GLU A 63 -0.92 -16.43 -17.22
CA GLU A 63 0.36 -16.89 -17.75
C GLU A 63 0.55 -18.41 -17.69
N LYS A 64 -0.14 -19.11 -16.77
CA LYS A 64 -0.03 -20.56 -16.57
C LYS A 64 -1.00 -21.40 -17.41
N LEU A 65 -1.97 -20.78 -18.08
CA LEU A 65 -2.87 -21.49 -18.98
C LEU A 65 -2.20 -21.65 -20.36
N PRO A 66 -1.85 -22.87 -20.80
CA PRO A 66 -1.41 -23.08 -22.17
C PRO A 66 -2.58 -22.77 -23.11
N GLN A 67 -2.29 -22.03 -24.20
CA GLN A 67 -3.25 -21.80 -25.28
C GLN A 67 -3.73 -23.12 -25.90
#